data_AF-G3JRX2-F1
#
_entry.id   AF-G3JRX2-F1
#
_cell.length_a   1.000
_cell.length_b   1.000
_cell.length_c   1.000
_cell.angle_alpha   90.00
_cell.angle_beta   90.00
_cell.angle_gamma   90.00
#
_symmetry.space_group_name_H-M   'P 1'
#
loop_
_entity.id
_entity.type
_entity.pdbx_description
1 polymer ?
#
loop_
_entity_poly.entity_id
_entity_poly.type
_entity_poly.pdbx_seq_one_letter_code
_entity_poly.pdbx_strand_id
1 'polypeptide(L)'
;MTECPVYQIILLRVSVAIFVEYEPDGGGALFSLTGPAGTKPRCEAEELRASPFRFPQFAGSRLLGVMQRHRVDEAWQLSQAYVDGADPRRYAEVTDWCVAVAEMLAQRDLVVARAAWMLPTIAENENPQTEQDQGS
;
A
#
# COMPACT_ATOMS: atom_id res chain seq x y z
N MET A 1 -5.50 -15.82 16.13
CA MET A 1 -4.55 -15.42 15.07
C MET A 1 -4.10 -14.01 15.37
N THR A 2 -2.81 -13.70 15.24
CA THR A 2 -2.28 -12.37 15.55
C THR A 2 -2.47 -11.44 14.35
N GLU A 3 -3.15 -10.32 14.57
CA GLU A 3 -3.26 -9.22 13.60
C GLU A 3 -2.04 -8.31 13.74
N CYS A 4 -1.45 -7.94 12.61
CA CYS A 4 -0.19 -7.23 12.51
C CYS A 4 -0.43 -5.91 11.75
N PRO A 5 -0.05 -4.74 12.30
CA PRO A 5 -0.24 -3.48 11.59
C PRO A 5 0.59 -3.43 10.31
N VAL A 6 -0.03 -2.86 9.27
CA VAL A 6 0.54 -2.73 7.93
C VAL A 6 0.71 -1.26 7.59
N TYR A 7 1.90 -0.86 7.17
CA TYR A 7 2.26 0.51 6.88
C TYR A 7 2.77 0.67 5.45
N GLN A 8 2.44 1.77 4.81
CA GLN A 8 3.16 2.30 3.66
C GLN A 8 4.31 3.17 4.16
N ILE A 9 5.55 2.76 3.87
CA ILE A 9 6.77 3.48 4.20
C ILE A 9 7.27 4.22 2.97
N ILE A 10 7.52 5.52 3.12
CA ILE A 10 8.15 6.34 2.09
C ILE A 10 9.65 6.38 2.40
N LEU A 11 10.44 5.63 1.64
CA LEU A 11 11.89 5.55 1.88
C LEU A 11 12.60 6.75 1.24
N LEU A 12 12.33 7.04 -0.05
CA LEU A 12 12.83 8.18 -0.84
C LEU A 12 11.93 8.40 -2.09
N ARG A 13 12.22 9.42 -2.93
CA ARG A 13 11.45 9.70 -4.18
C ARG A 13 11.36 8.50 -5.15
N VAL A 14 12.28 7.56 -5.09
CA VAL A 14 12.38 6.41 -6.00
C VAL A 14 12.14 5.07 -5.32
N SER A 15 11.78 5.09 -4.02
CA SER A 15 11.60 3.87 -3.23
C SER A 15 10.52 4.04 -2.17
N VAL A 16 9.56 3.14 -2.19
CA VAL A 16 8.45 3.04 -1.25
C VAL A 16 8.27 1.58 -0.88
N ALA A 17 7.73 1.31 0.29
CA ALA A 17 7.58 -0.05 0.77
C ALA A 17 6.27 -0.26 1.53
N ILE A 18 5.84 -1.52 1.61
CA ILE A 18 4.77 -1.96 2.49
C ILE A 18 5.42 -2.77 3.61
N PHE A 19 5.18 -2.38 4.85
CA PHE A 19 5.76 -2.99 6.04
C PHE A 19 4.69 -3.64 6.90
N VAL A 20 4.87 -4.89 7.30
CA VAL A 20 4.02 -5.59 8.25
C VAL A 20 4.80 -5.80 9.53
N GLU A 21 4.41 -5.11 10.60
CA GLU A 21 5.08 -5.17 11.89
C GLU A 21 4.47 -6.27 12.76
N TYR A 22 5.25 -7.27 13.17
CA TYR A 22 4.72 -8.41 13.93
C TYR A 22 5.62 -8.95 15.02
N GLU A 23 6.82 -8.39 15.19
CA GLU A 23 7.69 -8.71 16.31
C GLU A 23 7.55 -7.68 17.44
N PRO A 24 7.75 -8.07 18.72
CA PRO A 24 7.60 -7.16 19.88
C PRO A 24 8.49 -5.92 19.85
N ASP A 25 9.68 -6.02 19.24
CA ASP A 25 10.62 -4.90 19.07
C ASP A 25 10.35 -4.07 17.81
N GLY A 26 9.21 -4.35 17.17
CA GLY A 26 8.74 -3.76 15.93
C GLY A 26 9.42 -4.28 14.68
N GLY A 27 10.09 -5.44 14.75
CA GLY A 27 10.51 -6.17 13.55
C GLY A 27 9.32 -6.70 12.74
N GLY A 28 9.57 -7.12 11.52
CA GLY A 28 8.52 -7.50 10.59
C GLY A 28 9.00 -7.76 9.17
N ALA A 29 8.07 -7.87 8.23
CA ALA A 29 8.39 -8.07 6.82
C ALA A 29 8.16 -6.80 6.02
N LEU A 30 9.08 -6.51 5.11
CA LEU A 30 9.01 -5.36 4.21
C LEU A 30 8.95 -5.83 2.76
N PHE A 31 8.07 -5.22 1.96
CA PHE A 31 8.04 -5.35 0.52
C PHE A 31 8.33 -4.00 -0.12
N SER A 32 9.50 -3.88 -0.71
CA SER A 32 10.02 -2.64 -1.30
C SER A 32 9.74 -2.61 -2.80
N LEU A 33 9.25 -1.47 -3.27
CA LEU A 33 9.15 -1.12 -4.69
C LEU A 33 10.17 -0.01 -4.97
N THR A 34 11.13 -0.29 -5.85
CA THR A 34 12.21 0.66 -6.17
C THR A 34 12.36 0.81 -7.68
N GLY A 35 12.30 2.04 -8.17
CA GLY A 35 12.49 2.32 -9.59
C GLY A 35 12.24 3.77 -9.96
N PRO A 36 12.77 4.22 -11.12
CA PRO A 36 12.46 5.54 -11.65
C PRO A 36 11.02 5.62 -12.17
N ALA A 37 10.49 6.84 -12.21
CA ALA A 37 9.20 7.18 -12.78
C ALA A 37 9.03 6.63 -14.22
N GLY A 38 7.81 6.20 -14.56
CA GLY A 38 7.46 5.65 -15.88
C GLY A 38 8.10 4.31 -16.21
N THR A 39 8.67 3.62 -15.22
CA THR A 39 9.22 2.26 -15.39
C THR A 39 8.60 1.30 -14.39
N LYS A 40 8.68 0.01 -14.72
CA LYS A 40 8.28 -1.05 -13.79
C LYS A 40 9.27 -1.09 -12.62
N PRO A 41 8.80 -1.01 -11.37
CA PRO A 41 9.68 -1.07 -10.22
C PRO A 41 10.25 -2.48 -10.05
N ARG A 42 11.45 -2.54 -9.49
CA ARG A 42 11.99 -3.76 -8.89
C ARG A 42 11.31 -3.97 -7.55
N CYS A 43 10.98 -5.22 -7.26
CA CYS A 43 10.33 -5.62 -6.03
C CYS A 43 11.28 -6.49 -5.22
N GLU A 44 11.39 -6.22 -3.93
CA GLU A 44 12.23 -6.98 -2.99
C GLU A 44 11.46 -7.20 -1.70
N ALA A 45 11.47 -8.43 -1.19
CA ALA A 45 10.92 -8.76 0.11
C ALA A 45 12.06 -9.03 1.10
N GLU A 46 12.00 -8.45 2.30
CA GLU A 46 13.01 -8.62 3.35
C GLU A 46 12.40 -8.74 4.75
N GLU A 47 13.14 -9.39 5.65
CA GLU A 47 12.81 -9.48 7.08
C GLU A 47 13.62 -8.45 7.87
N LEU A 48 12.93 -7.59 8.60
CA LEU A 48 13.51 -6.58 9.47
C LEU A 48 13.50 -7.06 10.93
N ARG A 49 14.65 -6.89 11.59
CA ARG A 49 14.81 -7.26 13.01
C ARG A 49 14.26 -6.21 13.99
N ALA A 50 13.98 -5.00 13.52
CA ALA A 50 13.53 -3.88 14.35
C ALA A 50 12.67 -2.90 13.55
N SER A 51 11.87 -2.10 14.25
CA SER A 51 10.97 -1.13 13.61
C SER A 51 11.73 -0.08 12.80
N PRO A 52 11.36 0.15 11.53
CA PRO A 52 11.91 1.25 10.75
C PRO A 52 11.59 2.60 11.42
N PHE A 53 10.48 2.73 12.16
CA PHE A 53 10.08 3.98 12.82
C PHE A 53 11.01 4.45 13.94
N ARG A 54 12.05 3.68 14.27
CA ARG A 54 13.18 4.17 15.09
C ARG A 54 13.99 5.25 14.39
N PHE A 55 13.90 5.36 13.06
CA PHE A 55 14.57 6.37 12.26
C PHE A 55 13.59 7.48 11.85
N PRO A 56 13.87 8.76 12.18
CA PRO A 56 12.96 9.88 11.91
C PRO A 56 12.55 10.05 10.46
N GLN A 57 13.38 9.62 9.51
CA GLN A 57 13.06 9.71 8.07
C GLN A 57 11.80 8.93 7.66
N PHE A 58 11.36 7.97 8.47
CA PHE A 58 10.17 7.16 8.20
C PHE A 58 8.94 7.60 9.01
N ALA A 59 9.01 8.71 9.75
CA ALA A 59 7.89 9.23 10.54
C ALA A 59 6.68 9.68 9.69
N GLY A 60 6.88 9.94 8.39
CA GLY A 60 5.80 10.27 7.44
C GLY A 60 5.05 9.06 6.87
N SER A 61 5.33 7.86 7.38
CA SER A 61 4.69 6.62 6.91
C SER A 61 3.21 6.57 7.28
N ARG A 62 2.43 5.88 6.45
CA ARG A 62 0.96 5.80 6.58
C ARG A 62 0.55 4.42 7.02
N LEU A 63 -0.28 4.31 8.05
CA LEU A 63 -0.93 3.05 8.42
C LEU A 63 -2.02 2.71 7.39
N LEU A 64 -1.98 1.50 6.84
CA LEU A 64 -2.91 1.00 5.82
C LEU A 64 -4.02 0.12 6.42
N GLY A 65 -3.71 -0.63 7.48
CA GLY A 65 -4.64 -1.60 8.07
C GLY A 65 -3.94 -2.65 8.89
N VAL A 66 -4.56 -3.82 8.98
CA VAL A 66 -3.98 -5.02 9.61
C VAL A 66 -3.94 -6.19 8.64
N MET A 67 -2.95 -7.07 8.80
CA MET A 67 -2.79 -8.32 8.09
C MET A 67 -2.52 -9.44 9.10
N GLN A 68 -2.95 -10.66 8.80
CA GLN A 68 -2.59 -11.83 9.61
C GLN A 68 -1.16 -12.27 9.27
N ARG A 69 -0.30 -12.51 10.27
CA ARG A 69 1.12 -12.87 10.07
C ARG A 69 1.35 -13.98 9.03
N HIS A 70 0.53 -15.02 9.03
CA HIS A 70 0.70 -16.16 8.12
C HIS A 70 0.35 -15.87 6.65
N ARG A 71 -0.24 -14.70 6.35
CA ARG A 71 -0.60 -14.26 5.00
C ARG A 71 0.43 -13.34 4.36
N VAL A 72 1.54 -13.04 5.05
CA VAL A 72 2.61 -12.16 4.54
C VAL A 72 3.21 -12.70 3.24
N ASP A 73 3.55 -13.99 3.20
CA ASP A 73 4.12 -14.61 1.98
C ASP A 73 3.14 -14.58 0.80
N GLU A 74 1.86 -14.85 1.07
CA GLU A 74 0.78 -14.75 0.07
C GLU A 74 0.68 -13.32 -0.48
N ALA A 75 0.70 -12.32 0.41
CA ALA A 75 0.65 -10.91 0.03
C ALA A 75 1.83 -10.50 -0.85
N TRP A 76 3.05 -10.93 -0.53
CA TRP A 76 4.25 -10.62 -1.33
C TRP A 76 4.24 -11.29 -2.69
N GLN A 77 3.82 -12.55 -2.76
CA GLN A 77 3.66 -13.26 -4.04
C GLN A 77 2.63 -12.57 -4.94
N LEU A 78 1.48 -12.16 -4.37
CA LEU A 78 0.45 -11.42 -5.11
C LEU A 78 0.93 -10.04 -5.54
N SER A 79 1.68 -9.34 -4.68
CA SER A 79 2.24 -8.03 -4.97
C SER A 79 3.25 -8.10 -6.12
N GLN A 80 4.15 -9.08 -6.08
CA GLN A 80 5.10 -9.35 -7.16
C GLN A 80 4.37 -9.68 -8.47
N ALA A 81 3.41 -10.61 -8.44
CA ALA A 81 2.64 -10.99 -9.63
C ALA A 81 1.85 -9.81 -10.23
N TYR A 82 1.31 -8.95 -9.37
CA TYR A 82 0.61 -7.73 -9.79
C TYR A 82 1.56 -6.78 -10.53
N VAL A 83 2.71 -6.47 -9.92
CA VAL A 83 3.73 -5.62 -10.55
C VAL A 83 4.22 -6.26 -11.85
N ASP A 84 4.33 -7.58 -11.89
CA ASP A 84 4.80 -8.30 -13.06
C ASP A 84 3.85 -8.29 -14.25
N GLY A 85 2.54 -8.35 -14.00
CA GLY A 85 1.50 -8.37 -15.02
C GLY A 85 0.95 -7.01 -15.43
N ALA A 86 1.27 -5.93 -14.73
CA ALA A 86 0.75 -4.59 -15.02
C ALA A 86 1.51 -3.89 -16.15
N ASP A 87 0.79 -3.10 -16.95
CA ASP A 87 1.40 -2.18 -17.94
C ASP A 87 2.14 -1.05 -17.20
N PRO A 88 3.46 -0.90 -17.40
CA PRO A 88 4.23 0.15 -16.75
C PRO A 88 3.79 1.58 -17.06
N ARG A 89 3.06 1.78 -18.17
CA ARG A 89 2.53 3.10 -18.57
C ARG A 89 1.35 3.55 -17.71
N ARG A 90 0.76 2.64 -16.93
CA ARG A 90 -0.39 2.94 -16.07
C ARG A 90 -0.01 3.77 -14.84
N TYR A 91 1.26 3.76 -14.47
CA TYR A 91 1.76 4.36 -13.23
C TYR A 91 2.93 5.28 -13.54
N ALA A 92 2.80 6.55 -13.20
CA ALA A 92 3.82 7.55 -13.49
C ALA A 92 4.95 7.48 -12.46
N GLU A 93 4.63 7.22 -11.20
CA GLU A 93 5.58 7.21 -10.09
C GLU A 93 5.55 5.90 -9.30
N VAL A 94 6.62 5.60 -8.57
CA VAL A 94 6.71 4.41 -7.71
C VAL A 94 5.67 4.42 -6.58
N THR A 95 5.24 5.61 -6.17
CA THR A 95 4.14 5.85 -5.24
C THR A 95 2.81 5.33 -5.79
N ASP A 96 2.53 5.54 -7.08
CA ASP A 96 1.32 5.03 -7.73
C ASP A 96 1.28 3.50 -7.71
N TRP A 97 2.42 2.86 -7.98
CA TRP A 97 2.58 1.41 -7.89
C TRP A 97 2.28 0.90 -6.48
N CYS A 98 2.80 1.57 -5.44
CA CYS A 98 2.56 1.18 -4.06
C CYS A 98 1.10 1.35 -3.65
N VAL A 99 0.44 2.43 -4.08
CA VAL A 99 -1.00 2.63 -3.86
C VAL A 99 -1.80 1.52 -4.54
N ALA A 100 -1.49 1.18 -5.79
CA ALA A 100 -2.17 0.12 -6.53
C ALA A 100 -1.98 -1.26 -5.89
N VAL A 101 -0.77 -1.57 -5.40
CA VAL A 101 -0.52 -2.82 -4.64
C VAL A 101 -1.29 -2.82 -3.33
N ALA A 102 -1.29 -1.73 -2.57
CA ALA A 102 -2.04 -1.62 -1.32
C ALA A 102 -3.56 -1.79 -1.54
N GLU A 103 -4.10 -1.18 -2.59
CA GLU A 103 -5.50 -1.35 -2.99
C GLU A 103 -5.81 -2.80 -3.36
N MET A 104 -4.95 -3.44 -4.16
CA MET A 104 -5.09 -4.85 -4.52
C MET A 104 -5.10 -5.75 -3.28
N LEU A 105 -4.19 -5.52 -2.32
CA LEU A 105 -4.17 -6.27 -1.06
C LEU A 105 -5.45 -6.06 -0.24
N ALA A 106 -6.03 -4.87 -0.26
CA ALA A 106 -7.31 -4.60 0.39
C ALA A 106 -8.47 -5.32 -0.31
N GLN A 107 -8.53 -5.29 -1.65
CA GLN A 107 -9.55 -5.99 -2.45
C GLN A 107 -9.52 -7.51 -2.28
N ARG A 108 -8.36 -8.08 -1.86
CA ARG A 108 -8.18 -9.51 -1.57
C ARG A 108 -8.35 -9.86 -0.09
N ASP A 109 -8.84 -8.92 0.72
CA ASP A 109 -8.98 -9.05 2.18
C ASP A 109 -7.67 -9.46 2.88
N LEU A 110 -6.51 -9.12 2.31
CA LEU A 110 -5.19 -9.37 2.90
C LEU A 110 -4.81 -8.27 3.88
N VAL A 111 -5.12 -7.02 3.50
CA VAL A 111 -4.98 -5.84 4.36
C VAL A 111 -6.38 -5.32 4.65
N VAL A 112 -6.79 -5.40 5.91
CA VAL A 112 -8.12 -4.97 6.34
C VAL A 112 -8.00 -3.64 7.08
N ALA A 113 -8.61 -2.59 6.52
CA ALA A 113 -8.77 -1.33 7.23
C ALA A 113 -9.79 -1.51 8.37
N ARG A 114 -9.40 -1.24 9.61
CA ARG A 114 -10.35 -1.15 10.74
C ARG A 114 -10.99 0.23 10.77
N ALA A 115 -12.20 0.36 11.30
CA ALA A 115 -13.00 1.61 11.22
C ALA A 115 -12.30 2.87 11.77
N ALA A 116 -11.39 2.72 12.73
CA ALA A 116 -10.59 3.85 13.23
C ALA A 116 -9.46 4.27 12.25
N TRP A 117 -9.18 3.46 11.22
CA TRP A 117 -7.97 3.45 10.39
C TRP A 117 -8.29 3.56 8.89
N MET A 118 -9.55 3.84 8.53
CA MET A 118 -9.92 4.06 7.14
C MET A 118 -9.26 5.33 6.61
N LEU A 119 -8.65 5.21 5.44
CA LEU A 119 -8.21 6.34 4.66
C LEU A 119 -9.43 7.19 4.26
N PRO A 120 -9.34 8.53 4.27
CA PRO A 120 -10.42 9.35 3.74
C PRO A 120 -10.66 8.91 2.29
N THR A 121 -11.84 8.37 2.04
CA THR A 121 -12.29 8.02 0.71
C THR A 121 -12.34 9.33 -0.07
N ILE A 122 -11.64 9.40 -1.21
CA ILE A 122 -11.86 10.51 -2.15
C ILE A 122 -13.32 10.33 -2.57
N ALA A 123 -14.20 11.22 -2.11
CA ALA A 123 -15.55 11.27 -2.62
C ALA A 123 -15.41 11.44 -4.13
N GLU A 124 -15.86 10.44 -4.89
CA GLU A 124 -16.12 10.65 -6.32
C GLU A 124 -17.02 11.89 -6.36
N ASN A 125 -16.54 12.96 -6.99
CA ASN A 125 -17.35 14.14 -7.21
C ASN A 125 -18.60 13.67 -7.96
N GLU A 126 -19.70 13.52 -7.24
CA GLU A 126 -21.02 13.47 -7.83
C GLU A 126 -21.18 14.76 -8.62
N ASN A 127 -20.99 14.62 -9.93
CA ASN A 127 -21.12 15.68 -10.90
C ASN A 127 -22.58 16.17 -10.79
N PRO A 128 -22.85 17.43 -10.40
CA PRO A 128 -24.20 17.94 -10.42
C PRO A 128 -24.55 18.22 -11.89
N GLN A 129 -25.07 17.21 -12.59
CA GLN A 129 -25.78 17.46 -13.85
C GLN A 129 -27.12 18.12 -13.51
N THR A 130 -27.03 19.44 -13.43
CA THR A 130 -28.09 20.36 -13.84
C THR A 130 -28.55 19.97 -15.25
N GLU A 131 -29.82 19.62 -15.40
CA GLU A 131 -30.58 20.00 -16.59
C GLU A 131 -32.06 20.11 -16.24
N GLN A 132 -32.51 21.37 -16.28
CA GLN A 132 -33.90 21.76 -16.44
C GLN A 132 -34.40 21.20 -17.79
N ASP A 133 -35.58 20.57 -17.83
CA ASP A 133 -36.59 21.00 -18.80
C ASP A 133 -38.02 20.47 -18.52
N GLN A 134 -38.92 21.44 -18.44
CA GLN A 134 -40.29 21.50 -18.95
C GLN A 134 -41.19 20.25 -19.00
N GLY A 135 -42.33 20.35 -18.31
CA GLY A 135 -43.55 19.60 -18.60
C GLY A 135 -44.76 20.32 -18.01
N SER A 136 -45.54 20.95 -18.89
CA SER A 136 -46.71 21.80 -18.62
C SER A 136 -47.89 21.08 -17.97
#